data_AF-A0A8C2VJT1-F1
#
_entry.id   AF-A0A8C2VJT1-F1
#
_cell.length_a   1.000
_cell.length_b   1.000
_cell.length_c   1.000
_cell.angle_alpha   90.00
_cell.angle_beta   90.00
_cell.angle_gamma   90.00
#
_symmetry.space_group_name_H-M   'P 1'
#
loop_
_entity.id
_entity.type
_entity.pdbx_description
1 polymer ?
#
loop_
_entity_poly.entity_id
_entity_poly.type
_entity_poly.pdbx_seq_one_letter_code
_entity_poly.pdbx_strand_id
1 'polypeptide(L)'
;MRRRLWLGLAWLLLARAPGAAGSYPHLEGDVRWRRLFSSTHFFLRVDPSGRVLGTRWRDGQDSVVEIRSVRVGAVAIKAVHSGFYVAMNRRGRLYGSRAYSVDCRFLERIEENGYNTYASLRWRHRGRPMFLALDGRGAPRRGSRTWRHQLSTHFLPVLVS
;
A
#
# COMPACT_ATOMS: atom_id res chain seq x y z
N MET A 1 -34.96 -25.86 47.91
CA MET A 1 -34.41 -26.40 46.65
C MET A 1 -33.02 -25.80 46.43
N ARG A 2 -32.01 -26.66 46.31
CA ARG A 2 -30.59 -26.40 46.57
C ARG A 2 -29.77 -26.45 45.27
N ARG A 3 -28.71 -25.62 45.22
CA ARG A 3 -27.46 -25.71 44.42
C ARG A 3 -27.56 -25.24 42.96
N ARG A 4 -26.96 -24.09 42.62
CA ARG A 4 -25.54 -23.77 42.37
C ARG A 4 -25.00 -24.43 41.09
N LEU A 5 -24.69 -23.55 40.13
CA LEU A 5 -23.84 -23.76 38.95
C LEU A 5 -22.58 -24.58 39.29
N TRP A 6 -22.05 -25.27 38.27
CA TRP A 6 -20.63 -25.41 37.88
C TRP A 6 -20.47 -26.72 37.09
N LEU A 7 -20.46 -26.62 35.77
CA LEU A 7 -19.79 -27.60 34.89
C LEU A 7 -19.04 -26.82 33.82
N GLY A 8 -17.92 -26.23 34.24
CA GLY A 8 -16.81 -25.97 33.34
C GLY A 8 -15.98 -27.25 33.25
N LEU A 9 -15.71 -27.72 32.03
CA LEU A 9 -14.51 -28.44 31.56
C LEU A 9 -14.81 -29.15 30.24
N ALA A 10 -15.03 -28.37 29.18
CA ALA A 10 -14.90 -28.87 27.80
C ALA A 10 -14.48 -27.78 26.79
N TRP A 11 -14.20 -26.55 27.24
CA TRP A 11 -13.85 -25.42 26.35
C TRP A 11 -12.34 -25.11 26.30
N LEU A 12 -11.49 -25.98 26.84
CA LEU A 12 -10.05 -25.74 26.96
C LEU A 12 -9.17 -26.47 25.93
N LEU A 13 -9.75 -27.02 24.85
CA LEU A 13 -8.98 -27.68 23.78
C LEU A 13 -9.17 -27.13 22.36
N LEU A 14 -9.68 -25.91 22.22
CA LEU A 14 -9.58 -25.16 20.96
C LEU A 14 -8.98 -23.77 21.22
N ALA A 15 -7.84 -23.76 21.92
CA ALA A 15 -6.86 -22.69 21.71
C ALA A 15 -6.34 -22.84 20.27
N ARG A 16 -7.11 -22.34 19.30
CA ARG A 16 -6.66 -22.18 17.92
C ARG A 16 -5.49 -21.20 17.98
N ALA A 17 -4.29 -21.72 17.72
CA ALA A 17 -3.06 -20.96 17.77
C ALA A 17 -3.21 -19.61 17.05
N PRO A 18 -2.92 -18.47 17.70
CA PRO A 18 -2.79 -17.21 16.99
C PRO A 18 -1.44 -17.23 16.30
N GLY A 19 -1.44 -17.32 14.97
CA GLY A 19 -0.20 -17.19 14.20
C GLY A 19 -0.01 -18.22 13.10
N ALA A 20 -1.03 -18.48 12.27
CA ALA A 20 -0.72 -18.70 10.87
C ALA A 20 -0.38 -17.30 10.32
N ALA A 21 0.89 -17.04 10.04
CA ALA A 21 1.25 -15.96 9.14
C ALA A 21 0.43 -16.19 7.87
N GLY A 22 -0.60 -15.35 7.64
CA GLY A 22 -1.44 -15.48 6.47
C GLY A 22 -0.51 -15.42 5.25
N SER A 23 -0.46 -16.50 4.48
CA SER A 23 0.13 -16.44 3.15
C SER A 23 -0.71 -15.42 2.39
N TYR A 24 -0.11 -14.26 2.14
CA TYR A 24 -0.65 -13.23 1.27
C TYR A 24 0.10 -13.38 -0.04
N PRO A 25 -0.45 -14.04 -1.07
CA PRO A 25 0.27 -14.30 -2.32
C PRO A 25 0.78 -13.02 -3.00
N HIS A 26 0.14 -11.88 -2.71
CA HIS A 26 0.56 -10.57 -3.19
C HIS A 26 1.77 -9.97 -2.45
N LEU A 27 2.23 -10.58 -1.36
CA LEU A 27 3.45 -10.24 -0.61
C LEU A 27 4.60 -11.23 -0.86
N GLU A 28 4.33 -12.37 -1.50
CA GLU A 28 5.33 -13.40 -1.79
C GLU A 28 6.30 -12.95 -2.90
N GLY A 29 7.58 -13.31 -2.74
CA GLY A 29 8.67 -12.96 -3.65
C GLY A 29 9.37 -11.63 -3.30
N ASP A 30 10.68 -11.59 -3.54
CA ASP A 30 11.51 -10.39 -3.31
C ASP A 30 11.16 -9.23 -4.26
N VAL A 31 10.70 -9.59 -5.46
CA VAL A 31 10.27 -8.66 -6.51
C VAL A 31 8.86 -9.02 -6.98
N ARG A 32 7.93 -8.06 -6.93
CA ARG A 32 6.51 -8.26 -7.24
C ARG A 32 6.05 -7.35 -8.35
N TRP A 33 5.69 -7.92 -9.50
CA TRP A 33 5.13 -7.17 -10.63
C TRP A 33 3.61 -7.10 -10.48
N ARG A 34 3.08 -5.89 -10.30
CA ARG A 34 1.68 -5.65 -9.95
C ARG A 34 1.15 -4.41 -10.67
N ARG A 35 -0.16 -4.22 -10.62
CA ARG A 35 -0.77 -2.89 -10.74
C ARG A 35 -1.34 -2.50 -9.38
N LEU A 36 -1.27 -1.21 -9.02
CA LEU A 36 -1.86 -0.71 -7.77
C LEU A 36 -3.20 -0.05 -8.08
N PHE A 37 -4.30 -0.76 -7.81
CA PHE A 37 -5.65 -0.26 -8.04
C PHE A 37 -6.17 0.48 -6.81
N SER A 38 -6.40 1.79 -6.91
CA SER A 38 -6.89 2.59 -5.80
C SER A 38 -8.35 2.28 -5.48
N SER A 39 -8.77 2.45 -4.22
CA SER A 39 -10.19 2.43 -3.86
C SER A 39 -10.99 3.60 -4.48
N THR A 40 -10.31 4.56 -5.13
CA THR A 40 -10.94 5.60 -5.95
C THR A 40 -11.14 5.19 -7.41
N HIS A 41 -10.92 3.92 -7.75
CA HIS A 41 -11.10 3.31 -9.07
C HIS A 41 -10.10 3.77 -10.15
N PHE A 42 -8.83 3.94 -9.77
CA PHE A 42 -7.75 4.25 -10.70
C PHE A 42 -6.54 3.35 -10.46
N PHE A 43 -5.88 2.91 -11.52
CA PHE A 43 -4.55 2.33 -11.43
C PHE A 43 -3.52 3.46 -11.26
N LEU A 44 -2.62 3.29 -10.29
CA LEU A 44 -1.45 4.16 -10.17
C LEU A 44 -0.61 4.04 -11.45
N ARG A 45 -0.20 5.18 -12.00
CA ARG A 45 0.75 5.25 -13.11
C ARG A 45 1.79 6.35 -12.89
N VAL A 46 2.93 6.21 -13.57
CA VAL A 46 3.92 7.28 -13.71
C VAL A 46 4.18 7.51 -15.19
N ASP A 47 3.76 8.68 -15.67
CA ASP A 47 3.87 9.02 -17.08
C ASP A 47 5.33 9.27 -17.51
N PRO A 48 5.63 9.39 -18.82
CA PRO A 48 6.99 9.61 -19.31
C PRO A 48 7.64 10.92 -18.82
N SER A 49 6.86 11.89 -18.35
CA SER A 49 7.36 13.14 -17.76
C SER A 49 7.69 13.02 -16.27
N GLY A 50 7.44 11.85 -15.67
CA GLY A 50 7.65 11.61 -14.24
C GLY A 50 6.50 12.09 -13.37
N ARG A 51 5.31 12.32 -13.91
CA ARG A 51 4.13 12.69 -13.10
C ARG A 51 3.43 11.43 -12.60
N VAL A 52 3.16 11.40 -11.30
CA VAL A 52 2.37 10.36 -10.65
C VAL A 52 0.89 10.71 -10.80
N LEU A 53 0.10 9.82 -11.40
CA LEU A 53 -1.31 10.03 -11.72
C LEU A 53 -2.09 8.71 -11.58
N GLY A 54 -3.41 8.80 -11.61
CA GLY A 54 -4.31 7.68 -11.81
C GLY A 54 -4.71 7.51 -13.26
N THR A 55 -4.93 6.28 -13.71
CA THR A 55 -5.55 5.95 -15.00
C THR A 55 -6.66 4.91 -14.84
N ARG A 56 -7.68 4.95 -15.70
CA ARG A 56 -8.71 3.91 -15.77
C ARG A 56 -8.34 2.80 -16.75
N TRP A 57 -7.35 3.01 -17.60
CA TRP A 57 -6.90 2.02 -18.57
C TRP A 57 -6.04 0.97 -17.89
N ARG A 58 -6.64 -0.21 -17.70
CA ARG A 58 -5.99 -1.38 -17.10
C ARG A 58 -4.81 -1.87 -17.91
N ASP A 59 -4.94 -1.88 -19.23
CA ASP A 59 -3.97 -2.53 -20.12
C ASP A 59 -2.82 -1.59 -20.53
N GLY A 60 -2.81 -0.36 -20.00
CA GLY A 60 -1.71 0.59 -20.18
C GLY A 60 -0.42 0.09 -19.51
N GLN A 61 0.67 0.06 -20.27
CA GLN A 61 1.99 -0.41 -19.80
C GLN A 61 2.56 0.45 -18.67
N ASP A 62 2.21 1.74 -18.65
CA ASP A 62 2.62 2.74 -17.67
C ASP A 62 1.94 2.60 -16.29
N SER A 63 1.01 1.66 -16.14
CA SER A 63 0.39 1.28 -14.85
C SER A 63 1.05 0.08 -14.18
N VAL A 64 1.96 -0.62 -14.87
CA VAL A 64 2.67 -1.77 -14.33
C VAL A 64 3.83 -1.29 -13.45
N VAL A 65 3.84 -1.77 -12.20
CA VAL A 65 4.87 -1.44 -11.22
C VAL A 65 5.59 -2.68 -10.72
N GLU A 66 6.88 -2.53 -10.51
CA GLU A 66 7.71 -3.43 -9.74
C GLU A 66 7.75 -2.94 -8.28
N ILE A 67 7.32 -3.79 -7.35
CA ILE A 67 7.40 -3.53 -5.91
C ILE A 67 8.51 -4.41 -5.33
N ARG A 68 9.54 -3.78 -4.76
CA ARG A 68 10.67 -4.46 -4.11
C ARG A 68 10.70 -4.17 -2.62
N SER A 69 10.97 -5.18 -1.81
CA SER A 69 11.29 -4.99 -0.40
C SER A 69 12.62 -4.25 -0.25
N VAL A 70 12.66 -3.22 0.59
CA VAL A 70 13.91 -2.50 0.91
C VAL A 70 14.34 -2.68 2.36
N ARG A 71 13.41 -3.11 3.21
CA ARG A 71 13.57 -3.59 4.59
C ARG A 71 12.22 -4.13 5.06
N VAL A 72 12.19 -4.77 6.22
CA VAL A 72 10.95 -5.29 6.83
C VAL A 72 9.85 -4.22 6.83
N GLY A 73 8.74 -4.53 6.15
CA GLY A 73 7.55 -3.69 6.04
C GLY A 73 7.70 -2.42 5.18
N ALA A 74 8.82 -2.22 4.48
CA ALA A 74 9.01 -1.08 3.59
C ALA A 74 9.42 -1.50 2.19
N VAL A 75 8.86 -0.79 1.20
CA VAL A 75 9.00 -1.11 -0.21
C VAL A 75 9.47 0.10 -1.01
N ALA A 76 10.07 -0.17 -2.17
CA ALA A 76 10.19 0.75 -3.28
C ALA A 76 9.21 0.34 -4.38
N ILE A 77 8.60 1.31 -5.03
CA ILE A 77 7.64 1.10 -6.13
C ILE A 77 8.22 1.77 -7.37
N LYS A 78 8.48 1.00 -8.43
CA LYS A 78 9.06 1.48 -9.68
C LYS A 78 8.12 1.21 -10.85
N ALA A 79 7.75 2.23 -11.61
CA ALA A 79 7.03 2.06 -12.86
C ALA A 79 7.94 1.34 -13.86
N VAL A 80 7.50 0.18 -14.34
CA VAL A 80 8.35 -0.71 -15.16
C VAL A 80 8.69 -0.04 -16.48
N HIS A 81 7.67 0.50 -17.17
CA HIS A 81 7.83 1.06 -18.51
C HIS A 81 8.72 2.32 -18.53
N SER A 82 8.48 3.26 -17.62
CA SER A 82 9.20 4.55 -17.60
C SER A 82 10.46 4.54 -16.74
N GLY A 83 10.66 3.50 -15.92
CA GLY A 83 11.81 3.36 -15.02
C GLY A 83 11.80 4.30 -13.82
N PHE A 84 10.77 5.13 -13.64
CA PHE A 84 10.66 6.04 -12.51
C PHE A 84 10.25 5.31 -11.23
N TYR A 85 10.92 5.60 -10.14
CA TYR A 85 10.43 5.31 -8.79
C TYR A 85 9.31 6.27 -8.44
N VAL A 86 8.22 5.76 -7.87
CA VAL A 86 7.25 6.60 -7.16
C VAL A 86 7.96 7.16 -5.93
N ALA A 87 7.90 8.47 -5.74
CA ALA A 87 8.58 9.15 -4.65
C ALA A 87 7.69 10.22 -4.02
N MET A 88 7.92 10.51 -2.74
CA MET A 88 7.25 11.58 -2.01
C MET A 88 8.28 12.46 -1.32
N ASN A 89 8.24 13.76 -1.59
CA ASN A 89 9.14 14.70 -0.93
C ASN A 89 8.63 15.14 0.45
N ARG A 90 9.47 15.85 1.21
CA ARG A 90 9.16 16.39 2.54
C ARG A 90 7.86 17.23 2.61
N ARG A 91 7.46 17.88 1.51
CA ARG A 91 6.22 18.68 1.43
C ARG A 91 4.98 17.82 1.14
N GLY A 92 5.15 16.51 1.01
CA GLY A 92 4.10 15.55 0.67
C GLY A 92 3.71 15.55 -0.81
N ARG A 93 4.52 16.10 -1.72
CA ARG A 93 4.21 16.04 -3.17
C ARG A 93 4.73 14.72 -3.73
N LEU A 94 3.87 14.02 -4.46
CA LEU A 94 4.22 12.83 -5.22
C LEU A 94 4.88 13.21 -6.54
N TYR A 95 5.90 12.46 -6.94
CA TYR A 95 6.62 12.64 -8.19
C TYR A 95 7.34 11.34 -8.58
N GLY A 96 7.71 11.23 -9.85
CA GLY A 96 8.59 10.17 -10.36
C GLY A 96 10.05 10.59 -10.23
N SER A 97 10.88 9.73 -9.65
CA SER A 97 12.34 9.92 -9.55
C SER A 97 13.09 8.87 -10.37
N ARG A 98 14.05 9.27 -11.20
CA ARG A 98 14.94 8.31 -11.89
C ARG A 98 15.98 7.70 -10.94
N ALA A 99 16.39 8.45 -9.93
CA ALA A 99 17.33 8.00 -8.92
C ALA A 99 16.58 7.48 -7.69
N TYR A 100 16.98 6.30 -7.21
CA TYR A 100 16.49 5.78 -5.93
C TYR A 100 16.99 6.63 -4.77
N SER A 101 16.10 6.98 -3.83
CA SER A 101 16.42 7.83 -2.68
C SER A 101 15.53 7.53 -1.48
N VAL A 102 15.73 8.26 -0.38
CA VAL A 102 14.87 8.16 0.82
C VAL A 102 13.40 8.54 0.55
N ASP A 103 13.13 9.33 -0.49
CA ASP A 103 11.77 9.73 -0.90
C ASP A 103 11.00 8.56 -1.54
N CYS A 104 11.71 7.54 -2.03
CA CYS A 104 11.17 6.39 -2.76
C CYS A 104 10.73 5.23 -1.84
N ARG A 105 10.85 5.41 -0.52
CA ARG A 105 10.61 4.35 0.47
C ARG A 105 9.26 4.53 1.13
N PHE A 106 8.42 3.51 1.05
CA PHE A 106 7.09 3.51 1.65
C PHE A 106 6.93 2.35 2.62
N LEU A 107 6.34 2.59 3.79
CA LEU A 107 5.82 1.56 4.67
C LEU A 107 4.54 0.99 4.04
N GLU A 108 4.58 -0.29 3.68
CA GLU A 108 3.42 -1.04 3.18
C GLU A 108 2.70 -1.69 4.37
N ARG A 109 1.38 -1.51 4.46
CA ARG A 109 0.55 -2.18 5.46
C ARG A 109 -0.77 -2.62 4.84
N ILE A 110 -1.18 -3.84 5.15
CA ILE A 110 -2.53 -4.33 4.88
C ILE A 110 -3.46 -3.72 5.94
N GLU A 111 -4.53 -3.08 5.49
CA GLU A 111 -5.58 -2.55 6.35
C GLU A 111 -6.72 -3.57 6.51
N GLU A 112 -7.61 -3.33 7.47
CA GLU A 112 -8.71 -4.25 7.82
C GLU A 112 -9.65 -4.55 6.65
N ASN A 113 -9.76 -3.65 5.67
CA ASN A 113 -10.56 -3.84 4.47
C ASN A 113 -9.85 -4.59 3.33
N GLY A 114 -8.66 -5.15 3.59
CA GLY A 114 -7.89 -5.95 2.63
C GLY A 114 -7.09 -5.13 1.61
N TYR A 115 -7.19 -3.80 1.63
CA TYR A 115 -6.35 -2.92 0.81
C TYR A 115 -5.04 -2.61 1.53
N ASN A 116 -4.01 -2.23 0.76
CA ASN A 116 -2.75 -1.76 1.30
C ASN A 116 -2.72 -0.24 1.39
N THR A 117 -2.06 0.30 2.41
CA THR A 117 -1.61 1.70 2.43
C THR A 117 -0.10 1.77 2.26
N TYR A 118 0.37 2.88 1.68
CA TYR A 118 1.79 3.15 1.46
C TYR A 118 2.16 4.52 2.05
N ALA A 119 2.69 4.51 3.27
CA ALA A 119 3.09 5.75 3.96
C ALA A 119 4.56 6.06 3.67
N SER A 120 4.93 7.33 3.46
CA SER A 120 6.36 7.70 3.38
C SER A 120 7.09 7.21 4.62
N LEU A 121 8.17 6.44 4.41
CA LEU A 121 8.99 5.93 5.50
C LEU A 121 9.71 7.07 6.24
N ARG A 122 10.16 8.09 5.50
CA ARG A 122 10.97 9.19 6.03
C ARG A 122 10.14 10.39 6.45
N TRP A 123 9.14 10.78 5.66
CA TRP A 123 8.49 12.08 5.81
C TRP A 123 7.17 12.01 6.57
N ARG A 124 7.00 12.95 7.49
CA ARG A 124 5.80 13.11 8.32
C ARG A 124 5.36 14.57 8.28
N HIS A 125 4.06 14.82 8.44
CA HIS A 125 3.50 16.17 8.58
C HIS A 125 2.97 16.35 9.99
N ARG A 126 3.58 17.25 10.78
CA ARG A 126 3.22 17.50 12.19
C ARG A 126 3.13 16.19 12.99
N GLY A 127 4.17 15.36 12.90
CA GLY A 127 4.24 14.05 13.56
C GLY A 127 3.37 12.95 12.94
N ARG A 128 2.50 13.25 11.98
CA ARG A 128 1.61 12.27 11.35
C ARG A 128 2.20 11.66 10.07
N PRO A 129 1.94 10.37 9.77
CA PRO A 129 2.33 9.77 8.50
C PRO A 129 1.69 10.49 7.30
N MET A 130 2.39 10.46 6.17
CA MET A 130 1.89 10.94 4.88
C MET A 130 1.78 9.77 3.92
N PHE A 131 0.66 9.64 3.20
CA PHE A 131 0.34 8.48 2.39
C PHE A 131 0.37 8.80 0.90
N LEU A 132 0.84 7.84 0.10
CA LEU A 132 0.53 7.76 -1.32
C LEU A 132 -1.00 7.78 -1.46
N ALA A 133 -1.53 8.63 -2.35
CA ALA A 133 -2.96 8.77 -2.49
C ALA A 133 -3.37 9.36 -3.83
N LEU A 134 -4.48 8.85 -4.36
CA LEU A 134 -5.19 9.38 -5.53
C LEU A 134 -6.59 9.83 -5.10
N ASP A 135 -7.02 11.01 -5.54
CA ASP A 135 -8.40 11.47 -5.29
C ASP A 135 -9.42 10.80 -6.23
N GLY A 136 -10.70 11.19 -6.11
CA GLY A 136 -11.78 10.66 -6.94
C GLY A 136 -11.71 11.04 -8.42
N ARG A 137 -10.76 11.90 -8.82
CA ARG A 137 -10.48 12.27 -10.21
C ARG A 137 -9.19 11.63 -10.73
N GLY A 138 -8.54 10.78 -9.93
CA GLY A 138 -7.26 10.17 -10.26
C GLY A 138 -6.08 11.11 -10.12
N ALA A 139 -6.24 12.28 -9.49
CA ALA A 139 -5.13 13.20 -9.27
C ALA A 139 -4.38 12.86 -7.97
N PRO A 140 -3.04 13.04 -7.92
CA PRO A 140 -2.25 12.77 -6.73
C PRO A 140 -2.62 13.74 -5.61
N ARG A 141 -2.92 13.21 -4.43
CA ARG A 141 -3.15 14.04 -3.24
C ARG A 141 -1.82 14.38 -2.57
N ARG A 142 -1.73 15.59 -2.00
CA ARG A 142 -0.59 15.95 -1.16
C ARG A 142 -0.63 15.14 0.13
N GLY A 143 0.44 14.41 0.43
CA GLY A 143 0.58 13.54 1.59
C GLY A 143 0.30 14.24 2.93
N SER A 144 0.59 15.54 3.05
CA SER A 144 0.27 16.32 4.26
C SER A 144 -1.24 16.45 4.54
N ARG A 145 -2.09 16.12 3.56
CA ARG A 145 -3.56 16.16 3.62
C ARG A 145 -4.17 14.75 3.53
N THR A 146 -3.41 13.73 3.93
CA THR A 146 -3.84 12.33 3.91
C THR A 146 -3.95 11.77 5.32
N TRP A 147 -4.84 10.79 5.47
CA TRP A 147 -5.05 10.02 6.69
C TRP A 147 -5.27 8.55 6.32
N ARG A 148 -4.85 7.64 7.20
CA ARG A 148 -4.93 6.18 7.00
C ARG A 148 -6.33 5.69 6.59
N HIS A 149 -7.38 6.17 7.25
CA HIS A 149 -8.76 5.71 7.01
C HIS A 149 -9.40 6.27 5.73
N GLN A 150 -8.73 7.18 5.01
CA GLN A 150 -9.29 7.76 3.80
C GLN A 150 -9.11 6.81 2.63
N LEU A 151 -10.21 6.46 1.95
CA LEU A 151 -10.21 5.59 0.76
C LEU A 151 -9.19 6.03 -0.31
N SER A 152 -8.91 7.32 -0.44
CA SER A 152 -7.87 7.81 -1.37
C SER A 152 -6.47 7.25 -1.12
N THR A 153 -6.20 6.70 0.07
CA THR A 153 -4.89 6.13 0.45
C THR A 153 -4.80 4.62 0.31
N HIS A 154 -5.91 3.96 -0.04
CA HIS A 154 -6.02 2.50 -0.11
C HIS A 154 -5.79 2.03 -1.55
N PHE A 155 -4.93 1.02 -1.71
CA PHE A 155 -4.59 0.43 -2.99
C PHE A 155 -4.57 -1.10 -2.88
N LEU A 156 -5.20 -1.76 -3.84
CA LEU A 156 -5.18 -3.20 -4.00
C LEU A 156 -4.08 -3.58 -5.00
N PRO A 157 -3.04 -4.35 -4.60
CA PRO A 157 -2.08 -4.91 -5.53
C PRO A 157 -2.74 -6.02 -6.35
N VAL A 158 -2.88 -5.82 -7.66
CA VAL A 158 -3.43 -6.82 -8.58
C VAL A 158 -2.33 -7.43 -9.45
N LEU A 159 -2.50 -8.71 -9.80
CA LEU A 159 -1.56 -9.41 -10.69
C LEU A 159 -1.55 -8.78 -12.09
N VAL A 160 -0.37 -8.78 -12.69
CA VAL A 160 -0.23 -8.51 -14.13
C VAL A 160 -0.63 -9.81 -14.84
N SER A 161 -1.73 -9.75 -15.59
CA SER A 161 -2.14 -10.75 -16.59
C SER A 161 -1.89 -10.17 -17.96
#